data_AF-A0A0C2D0U4-F1
#
_entry.id   AF-A0A0C2D0U4-F1
#
_cell.length_a   1.000
_cell.length_b   1.000
_cell.length_c   1.000
_cell.angle_alpha   90.00
_cell.angle_beta   90.00
_cell.angle_gamma   90.00
#
_symmetry.space_group_name_H-M   'P 1'
#
loop_
_entity.id
_entity.type
_entity.pdbx_description
1 polymer ?
#
loop_
_entity_poly.entity_id
_entity_poly.type
_entity_poly.pdbx_seq_one_letter_code
_entity_poly.pdbx_strand_id
1 'polypeptide(L)'
;MGHDRQEELRSLLGRFAEHHGRNLLARKRRQLDELMDMLFEHFEEYGVESVSPGPGSRFTRGAVSAGWLVDRLEAFEDGDLADAAADDKDMLRFAETTLRALARWLPRALA
;
A
#
# COMPACT_ATOMS: atom_id res chain seq x y z
N MET A 1 6.41 22.05 5.57
CA MET A 1 5.13 21.45 6.00
C MET A 1 4.77 20.20 5.19
N GLY A 2 5.76 19.38 4.76
CA GLY A 2 5.53 18.12 4.02
C GLY A 2 5.63 16.85 4.89
N HIS A 3 6.25 16.97 6.07
CA HIS A 3 6.45 15.87 7.03
C HIS A 3 5.13 15.29 7.56
N ASP A 4 4.18 16.15 7.92
CA ASP A 4 2.90 15.73 8.51
C ASP A 4 2.05 14.88 7.55
N ARG A 5 2.23 15.08 6.24
CA ARG A 5 1.45 14.39 5.21
C ARG A 5 2.00 12.99 4.95
N GLN A 6 3.31 12.85 4.73
CA GLN A 6 3.91 11.52 4.53
C GLN A 6 3.71 10.61 5.75
N GLU A 7 3.64 11.19 6.95
CA GLU A 7 3.31 10.47 8.16
C GLU A 7 1.88 9.89 8.15
N GLU A 8 0.92 10.57 7.51
CA GLU A 8 -0.44 10.03 7.31
C GLU A 8 -0.43 8.80 6.40
N LEU A 9 0.32 8.82 5.30
CA LEU A 9 0.44 7.67 4.39
C LEU A 9 1.09 6.49 5.09
N ARG A 10 2.18 6.72 5.82
CA ARG A 10 2.86 5.69 6.62
C ARG A 10 1.95 5.12 7.69
N SER A 11 1.22 5.98 8.39
CA SER A 11 0.23 5.58 9.40
C SER A 11 -0.91 4.75 8.81
N LEU A 12 -1.38 5.09 7.60
CA LEU A 12 -2.41 4.34 6.90
C LEU A 12 -1.97 2.90 6.59
N LEU A 13 -0.77 2.72 6.03
CA LEU A 13 -0.22 1.39 5.75
C LEU A 13 0.08 0.62 7.04
N GLY A 14 0.60 1.30 8.08
CA GLY A 14 0.82 0.71 9.40
C GLY A 14 -0.46 0.18 10.05
N ARG A 15 -1.58 0.92 9.96
CA ARG A 15 -2.89 0.46 10.45
C ARG A 15 -3.37 -0.77 9.70
N PHE A 16 -3.15 -0.85 8.39
CA PHE A 16 -3.46 -2.04 7.61
C PHE A 16 -2.62 -3.24 8.07
N ALA A 17 -1.30 -3.07 8.19
CA ALA A 17 -0.40 -4.12 8.65
C ALA A 17 -0.77 -4.62 10.05
N GLU A 18 -1.08 -3.72 10.97
CA GLU A 18 -1.52 -4.09 12.31
C GLU A 18 -2.84 -4.86 12.28
N HIS A 19 -3.84 -4.38 11.54
CA HIS A 19 -5.15 -5.01 11.48
C HIS A 19 -5.09 -6.42 10.85
N HIS A 20 -4.40 -6.55 9.72
CA HIS A 20 -4.35 -7.79 8.95
C HIS A 20 -3.22 -8.74 9.40
N GLY A 21 -2.21 -8.23 10.10
CA GLY A 21 -1.06 -9.00 10.59
C GLY A 21 -1.26 -9.68 11.94
N ARG A 22 -2.28 -9.29 12.73
CA ARG A 22 -2.52 -9.80 14.10
C ARG A 22 -2.56 -11.33 14.21
N ASN A 23 -3.12 -12.00 13.21
CA ASN A 23 -3.32 -13.45 13.21
C ASN A 23 -2.34 -14.20 12.27
N LEU A 24 -1.36 -13.51 11.70
CA LEU A 24 -0.38 -14.13 10.81
C LEU A 24 0.74 -14.80 11.60
N LEU A 25 1.29 -15.87 11.02
CA LEU A 25 2.56 -16.44 11.48
C LEU A 25 3.67 -15.40 11.39
N ALA A 26 4.68 -15.49 12.26
CA ALA A 26 5.78 -14.51 12.33
C ALA A 26 6.46 -14.24 10.98
N ARG A 27 6.68 -15.27 10.16
CA ARG A 27 7.23 -15.12 8.80
C ARG A 27 6.33 -14.28 7.89
N LYS A 28 5.02 -14.56 7.88
CA LYS A 28 4.05 -13.86 7.03
C LYS A 28 3.79 -12.44 7.53
N ARG A 29 3.88 -12.21 8.84
CA ARG A 29 3.85 -10.86 9.42
C ARG A 29 5.06 -10.04 8.97
N ARG A 30 6.27 -10.61 9.00
CA ARG A 30 7.46 -9.93 8.46
C ARG A 30 7.30 -9.60 6.98
N GLN A 31 6.82 -10.54 6.17
CA GLN A 31 6.56 -10.31 4.74
C GLN A 31 5.50 -9.22 4.50
N LEU A 32 4.51 -9.08 5.39
CA LEU A 32 3.52 -8.01 5.32
C LEU A 32 4.16 -6.65 5.61
N ASP A 33 4.98 -6.56 6.66
CA ASP A 33 5.67 -5.33 7.04
C ASP A 33 6.63 -4.89 5.91
N GLU A 34 7.43 -5.82 5.37
CA GLU A 34 8.31 -5.58 4.21
C GLU A 34 7.54 -5.09 2.99
N LEU A 35 6.37 -5.68 2.69
CA LEU A 35 5.52 -5.23 1.58
C LEU A 35 4.97 -3.82 1.81
N MET A 36 4.58 -3.47 3.05
CA MET A 36 4.10 -2.11 3.34
C MET A 36 5.22 -1.08 3.22
N ASP A 37 6.44 -1.42 3.64
CA ASP A 37 7.60 -0.55 3.49
C ASP A 37 7.92 -0.32 2.00
N MET A 38 7.95 -1.38 1.18
CA MET A 38 8.16 -1.25 -0.28
C MET A 38 7.08 -0.39 -0.95
N LEU A 39 5.81 -0.56 -0.57
CA LEU A 39 4.73 0.27 -1.11
C LEU A 39 4.87 1.73 -0.68
N PHE A 40 5.31 1.98 0.56
CA PHE A 40 5.54 3.34 1.04
C PHE A 40 6.65 4.02 0.22
N GLU A 41 7.78 3.35 0.03
CA GLU A 41 8.90 3.83 -0.79
C GLU A 41 8.44 4.10 -2.22
N HIS A 42 7.71 3.17 -2.83
CA HIS A 42 7.15 3.34 -4.17
C HIS A 42 6.25 4.57 -4.26
N PHE A 43 5.34 4.79 -3.30
CA PHE A 43 4.51 5.98 -3.28
C PHE A 43 5.29 7.28 -3.06
N GLU A 44 6.35 7.24 -2.25
CA GLU A 44 7.26 8.37 -2.06
C GLU A 44 7.99 8.73 -3.36
N GLU A 45 8.47 7.75 -4.13
CA GLU A 45 9.10 7.97 -5.44
C GLU A 45 8.15 8.64 -6.45
N TYR A 46 6.86 8.31 -6.40
CA TYR A 46 5.82 8.98 -7.20
C TYR A 46 5.40 10.36 -6.66
N GLY A 47 5.99 10.82 -5.55
CA GLY A 47 5.68 12.11 -4.93
C GLY A 47 4.30 12.15 -4.27
N VAL A 48 3.81 11.01 -3.78
CA VAL A 48 2.58 10.93 -3.01
C VAL A 48 2.88 11.33 -1.56
N GLU A 49 2.30 12.44 -1.10
CA GLU A 49 2.47 12.89 0.28
C GLU A 49 1.26 12.54 1.14
N SER A 50 0.02 12.58 0.62
CA SER A 50 -1.20 12.39 1.42
C SER A 50 -2.33 11.75 0.63
N VAL A 51 -3.30 11.20 1.35
CA VAL A 51 -4.47 10.52 0.78
C VAL A 51 -5.75 11.22 1.20
N SER A 52 -6.51 11.71 0.24
CA SER A 52 -7.79 12.37 0.49
C SER A 52 -8.98 11.40 0.37
N PRO A 53 -9.97 11.48 1.28
CA PRO A 53 -11.27 10.86 1.08
C PRO A 53 -11.94 11.47 -0.14
N GLY A 54 -12.23 10.68 -1.17
CA GLY A 54 -12.93 11.19 -2.33
C GLY A 54 -13.13 10.14 -3.42
N PRO A 55 -14.29 10.13 -4.09
CA PRO A 55 -14.51 9.31 -5.27
C PRO A 55 -13.66 9.81 -6.45
N GLY A 56 -13.14 8.89 -7.27
CA GLY A 56 -12.42 9.17 -8.52
C GLY A 56 -10.89 9.15 -8.42
N SER A 57 -10.18 9.22 -9.55
CA SER A 57 -8.71 9.17 -9.65
C SER A 57 -8.06 10.57 -9.62
N ARG A 58 -8.50 11.44 -8.70
CA ARG A 58 -8.01 12.83 -8.65
C ARG A 58 -6.57 12.86 -8.13
N PHE A 59 -5.67 13.35 -8.97
CA PHE A 59 -4.29 13.65 -8.63
C PHE A 59 -4.13 15.16 -8.47
N THR A 60 -3.75 15.60 -7.28
CA THR A 60 -3.16 16.92 -7.05
C THR A 60 -1.71 16.68 -6.65
N ARG A 61 -0.77 17.55 -7.03
CA ARG A 61 0.63 17.38 -6.66
C ARG A 61 0.75 17.14 -5.13
N GLY A 62 1.27 15.99 -4.73
CA GLY A 62 1.41 15.59 -3.32
C GLY A 62 0.15 14.98 -2.66
N ALA A 63 -1.03 15.05 -3.27
CA ALA A 63 -2.27 14.55 -2.68
C ALA A 63 -3.09 13.71 -3.67
N VAL A 64 -3.31 12.45 -3.34
CA VAL A 64 -4.00 11.48 -4.20
C VAL A 64 -5.30 11.02 -3.57
N SER A 65 -6.23 10.57 -4.39
CA SER A 65 -7.47 9.93 -3.92
C SER A 65 -7.26 8.45 -3.60
N ALA A 66 -8.19 7.89 -2.82
CA ALA A 66 -8.24 6.45 -2.58
C ALA A 66 -8.34 5.63 -3.89
N GLY A 67 -9.11 6.12 -4.87
CA GLY A 67 -9.22 5.48 -6.18
C GLY A 67 -7.90 5.43 -6.94
N TRP A 68 -7.13 6.52 -6.94
CA TRP A 68 -5.82 6.55 -7.58
C TRP A 68 -4.83 5.57 -6.92
N LEU A 69 -4.87 5.42 -5.58
CA LEU A 69 -4.04 4.42 -4.89
C LEU A 69 -4.41 2.99 -5.30
N VAL A 70 -5.70 2.69 -5.46
CA VAL A 70 -6.12 1.37 -5.95
C VAL A 70 -5.56 1.11 -7.35
N ASP A 71 -5.70 2.07 -8.26
CA ASP A 71 -5.16 1.96 -9.62
C ASP A 71 -3.63 1.73 -9.62
N ARG A 72 -2.91 2.32 -8.66
CA ARG A 72 -1.46 2.13 -8.50
C ARG A 72 -1.09 0.78 -7.90
N LEU A 73 -1.86 0.26 -6.95
CA LEU A 73 -1.61 -1.06 -6.37
C LEU A 73 -1.73 -2.16 -7.44
N GLU A 74 -2.70 -2.02 -8.35
CA GLU A 74 -2.85 -2.93 -9.49
C GLU A 74 -1.64 -2.83 -10.44
N ALA A 75 -1.19 -1.61 -10.75
CA ALA A 75 0.00 -1.42 -11.57
C ALA A 75 1.28 -1.98 -10.93
N PHE A 76 1.42 -1.90 -9.60
CA PHE A 76 2.52 -2.50 -8.86
C PHE A 76 2.46 -4.04 -8.88
N GLU A 77 1.25 -4.62 -8.72
CA GLU A 77 1.02 -6.07 -8.83
C GLU A 77 1.44 -6.61 -10.22
N ASP A 78 1.11 -5.88 -11.28
CA ASP A 78 1.36 -6.29 -12.67
C ASP A 78 2.82 -6.06 -13.14
N GLY A 79 3.54 -5.12 -12.53
CA GLY A 79 4.88 -4.69 -12.95
C GLY A 79 5.99 -5.08 -11.98
N ASP A 80 6.10 -4.36 -10.88
CA ASP A 80 7.30 -4.35 -10.01
C ASP A 80 7.27 -5.47 -8.96
N LEU A 81 6.11 -6.07 -8.70
CA LEU A 81 5.95 -7.08 -7.66
C LEU A 81 6.76 -8.35 -7.94
N ALA A 82 6.85 -8.76 -9.21
CA ALA A 82 7.59 -9.96 -9.62
C ALA A 82 9.09 -9.80 -9.34
N ASP A 83 9.65 -8.61 -9.58
CA ASP A 83 11.05 -8.30 -9.32
C ASP A 83 11.35 -8.22 -7.82
N ALA A 84 10.41 -7.68 -7.03
CA ALA A 84 10.54 -7.58 -5.58
C ALA A 84 10.46 -8.93 -4.84
N ALA A 85 9.70 -9.91 -5.37
CA ALA A 85 9.47 -11.21 -4.74
C ALA A 85 10.52 -12.29 -5.06
N ALA A 86 11.49 -12.00 -5.95
CA ALA A 86 12.69 -12.81 -6.24
C ALA A 86 12.46 -14.35 -6.27
N ASP A 87 11.70 -14.84 -7.24
CA ASP A 87 11.38 -16.26 -7.52
C ASP A 87 10.65 -17.05 -6.39
N ASP A 88 10.32 -16.44 -5.25
CA ASP A 88 9.50 -17.09 -4.20
C ASP A 88 8.00 -16.97 -4.56
N LYS A 89 7.46 -18.02 -5.18
CA LYS A 89 6.03 -18.11 -5.55
C LYS A 89 5.08 -17.98 -4.36
N ASP A 90 5.48 -18.43 -3.17
CA ASP A 90 4.66 -18.32 -1.97
C ASP A 90 4.67 -16.89 -1.41
N MET A 91 5.75 -16.15 -1.64
CA MET A 91 5.84 -14.72 -1.36
C MET A 91 5.01 -13.91 -2.37
N LEU A 92 5.16 -14.19 -3.66
CA LEU A 92 4.42 -13.52 -4.72
C LEU A 92 2.90 -13.63 -4.50
N ARG A 93 2.38 -14.85 -4.33
CA ARG A 93 0.95 -15.09 -4.10
C ARG A 93 0.44 -14.41 -2.83
N PHE A 94 1.26 -14.38 -1.78
CA PHE A 94 0.93 -13.68 -0.55
C PHE A 94 0.84 -12.17 -0.77
N ALA A 95 1.78 -11.60 -1.51
CA ALA A 95 1.78 -10.18 -1.82
C ALA A 95 0.58 -9.79 -2.69
N GLU A 96 0.29 -10.51 -3.78
CA GLU A 96 -0.93 -10.31 -4.61
C GLU A 96 -2.21 -10.31 -3.75
N THR A 97 -2.34 -11.31 -2.88
CA THR A 97 -3.51 -11.42 -1.99
C THR A 97 -3.60 -10.23 -1.03
N THR A 98 -2.45 -9.77 -0.54
CA THR A 98 -2.35 -8.64 0.39
C THR A 98 -2.68 -7.32 -0.29
N LEU A 99 -2.18 -7.08 -1.50
CA LEU A 99 -2.47 -5.90 -2.31
C LEU A 99 -3.96 -5.79 -2.62
N ARG A 100 -4.60 -6.90 -3.01
CA ARG A 100 -6.06 -6.95 -3.22
C ARG A 100 -6.86 -6.72 -1.95
N ALA A 101 -6.34 -7.12 -0.79
CA ALA A 101 -6.97 -6.81 0.49
C ALA A 101 -6.83 -5.32 0.83
N LEU A 102 -5.65 -4.74 0.61
CA LEU A 102 -5.38 -3.32 0.80
C LEU A 102 -6.28 -2.45 -0.09
N ALA A 103 -6.37 -2.76 -1.39
CA ALA A 103 -7.22 -2.04 -2.34
C ALA A 103 -8.70 -1.98 -1.90
N ARG A 104 -9.23 -3.07 -1.31
CA ARG A 104 -10.60 -3.12 -0.79
C ARG A 104 -10.77 -2.44 0.56
N TRP A 105 -9.70 -2.30 1.33
CA TRP A 105 -9.70 -1.69 2.65
C TRP A 105 -9.56 -0.16 2.58
N LEU A 106 -8.71 0.34 1.67
CA LEU A 106 -8.39 1.77 1.53
C LEU A 106 -9.63 2.69 1.47
N PRO A 107 -10.65 2.44 0.61
CA PRO A 107 -11.82 3.30 0.55
C PRO A 107 -12.61 3.36 1.88
N ARG A 108 -12.56 2.30 2.69
CA ARG A 108 -13.28 2.22 3.97
C ARG A 108 -12.48 2.85 5.12
N ALA A 109 -11.16 2.81 5.05
CA ALA A 109 -10.28 3.37 6.06
C ALA A 109 -10.18 4.91 6.00
N LEU A 110 -10.59 5.48 4.87
CA LEU A 110 -10.54 6.91 4.56
C LEU A 110 -11.93 7.57 4.57
N ALA A 111 -13.02 6.80 4.60
CA ALA A 111 -14.39 7.30 4.65
C ALA A 111 -14.77 7.79 6.06
#